data_AF-A0A7X8LYC4-F1
#
_entry.id   AF-A0A7X8LYC4-F1
#
_cell.length_a   1.000
_cell.length_b   1.000
_cell.length_c   1.000
_cell.angle_alpha   90.00
_cell.angle_beta   90.00
_cell.angle_gamma   90.00
#
_symmetry.space_group_name_H-M   'P 1'
#
loop_
_entity.id
_entity.type
_entity.pdbx_description
1 polymer ?
#
loop_
_entity_poly.entity_id
_entity_poly.type
_entity_poly.pdbx_seq_one_letter_code
_entity_poly.pdbx_strand_id
1 'polypeptide(L)' 'MAKKVLGYIKLQLAAGKATPAPPVGPALGQHGVNIMGFCKEFNERTAKDAGLVIPVVITV' A
#
# COMPACT_ATOMS: atom_id res chain seq x y z
N MET A 1 -5.28 9.48 -22.43
CA MET A 1 -3.92 8.91 -22.61
C MET A 1 -3.64 7.99 -21.43
N ALA A 2 -3.66 6.67 -21.65
CA ALA A 2 -3.48 5.68 -20.61
C ALA A 2 -2.01 5.67 -20.17
N LYS A 3 -1.73 6.05 -18.91
CA LYS A 3 -0.38 5.97 -18.34
C LYS A 3 0.08 4.50 -18.43
N LYS A 4 1.22 4.26 -19.09
CA LYS A 4 1.85 2.93 -19.12
C LYS A 4 2.07 2.51 -17.67
N VAL A 5 1.50 1.38 -17.27
CA VAL A 5 1.77 0.75 -15.97
C VAL A 5 3.26 0.39 -15.97
N LEU A 6 4.05 1.09 -15.17
CA LEU A 6 5.48 0.90 -14.98
C LEU A 6 5.78 -0.36 -14.15
N GLY A 7 4.81 -0.82 -13.35
CA GLY A 7 4.94 -2.06 -12.59
C GLY A 7 3.76 -2.33 -11.65
N TYR A 8 3.75 -3.53 -11.08
CA TYR A 8 2.80 -3.92 -10.04
C TYR A 8 3.56 -4.19 -8.75
N ILE A 9 3.22 -3.45 -7.70
CA ILE A 9 3.73 -3.68 -6.36
C ILE A 9 2.68 -4.48 -5.60
N LYS A 10 3.03 -5.68 -5.14
CA LYS A 10 2.14 -6.52 -4.32
C LYS A 10 2.64 -6.50 -2.88
N LEU A 11 1.79 -6.04 -1.96
CA LEU A 11 2.10 -5.96 -0.54
C LEU A 11 1.02 -6.69 0.24
N GLN A 12 1.40 -7.30 1.37
CA GLN A 12 0.44 -7.87 2.31
C GLN A 12 0.47 -7.04 3.58
N LEU A 13 -0.66 -6.45 3.93
CA LEU A 13 -0.77 -5.52 5.05
C LEU A 13 -1.91 -5.93 5.96
N ALA A 14 -1.66 -5.89 7.26
CA ALA A 14 -2.72 -6.07 8.23
C ALA A 14 -3.66 -4.86 8.20
N ALA A 15 -4.96 -5.12 8.05
CA ALA A 15 -6.02 -4.13 8.02
C ALA A 15 -5.95 -3.19 9.24
N GLY A 16 -6.04 -1.89 9.00
CA GLY A 16 -5.95 -0.85 10.03
C GLY A 16 -4.55 -0.68 10.66
N LYS A 17 -3.55 -1.45 10.23
CA LYS A 17 -2.18 -1.44 10.78
C LYS A 17 -1.09 -1.33 9.70
N ALA A 18 -1.38 -0.77 8.52
CA ALA A 18 -0.35 -0.39 7.58
C ALA A 18 0.58 0.66 8.21
N THR A 19 1.88 0.38 8.13
CA THR A 19 2.95 1.24 8.61
C THR A 19 3.97 1.43 7.49
N PRO A 20 4.70 2.56 7.47
CA PRO A 20 5.75 2.83 6.49
C PRO A 20 7.01 1.94 6.68
N ALA A 21 6.93 0.87 7.47
CA ALA A 21 8.03 -0.03 7.76
C ALA A 21 8.47 -0.85 6.52
N PRO A 22 9.70 -1.40 6.50
CA PRO A 22 10.07 -2.42 5.52
C PRO A 22 9.12 -3.62 5.65
N PRO A 23 8.55 -4.17 4.56
CA PRO A 23 8.91 -4.00 3.13
C PRO A 23 8.14 -2.89 2.38
N VAL A 24 7.15 -2.27 3.00
CA VAL A 24 6.20 -1.31 2.39
C VAL A 24 6.90 0.00 2.04
N GLY A 25 7.69 0.54 2.98
CA GLY A 25 8.42 1.79 2.79
C GLY A 25 9.36 1.76 1.58
N PRO A 26 10.31 0.79 1.50
CA PRO A 26 11.18 0.65 0.34
C PRO A 26 10.41 0.38 -0.96
N ALA A 27 9.45 -0.57 -0.96
CA ALA A 27 8.74 -0.95 -2.17
C ALA A 27 7.85 0.17 -2.74
N LEU A 28 7.25 1.02 -1.90
CA LEU A 28 6.49 2.17 -2.36
C LEU A 28 7.40 3.35 -2.72
N GLY A 29 8.40 3.62 -1.88
CA GLY A 29 9.33 4.73 -2.05
C GLY A 29 10.19 4.61 -3.29
N GLN A 30 10.66 3.40 -3.64
CA GLN A 30 11.41 3.13 -4.86
C GLN A 30 10.63 3.47 -6.14
N HIS A 31 9.30 3.44 -6.08
CA HIS A 31 8.42 3.77 -7.20
C HIS A 31 7.79 5.17 -7.09
N GLY A 32 8.23 5.99 -6.13
CA GLY A 32 7.72 7.35 -5.93
C GLY A 32 6.27 7.41 -5.41
N VAL A 33 5.77 6.32 -4.83
CA VAL A 33 4.42 6.27 -4.25
C VAL A 33 4.44 6.89 -2.86
N ASN A 34 3.42 7.69 -2.54
CA ASN A 34 3.33 8.33 -1.23
C ASN A 34 3.00 7.31 -0.12
N ILE A 35 4.03 6.85 0.59
CA ILE A 35 3.95 5.83 1.65
C ILE A 35 3.00 6.26 2.77
N MET A 36 3.12 7.50 3.26
CA MET A 36 2.31 8.00 4.38
C MET A 36 0.85 8.16 3.98
N GLY A 37 0.59 8.69 2.78
CA GLY A 37 -0.76 8.78 2.23
C GLY A 37 -1.39 7.40 2.07
N PHE A 38 -0.63 6.46 1.50
CA PHE A 38 -1.06 5.08 1.34
C PHE A 38 -1.37 4.40 2.67
N CYS A 39 -0.50 4.51 3.68
CA CYS A 39 -0.74 3.90 5.00
C CYS A 39 -2.00 4.45 5.65
N LYS A 40 -2.22 5.78 5.56
CA LYS A 40 -3.41 6.42 6.13
C LYS A 40 -4.67 5.96 5.42
N GLU A 41 -4.70 6.05 4.09
CA GLU A 41 -5.86 5.68 3.28
C GLU A 41 -6.17 4.18 3.38
N PHE A 42 -5.13 3.34 3.39
CA PHE A 42 -5.29 1.91 3.63
C PHE A 42 -5.87 1.67 5.03
N ASN A 43 -5.35 2.31 6.08
CA ASN A 43 -5.87 2.13 7.45
C ASN A 43 -7.31 2.61 7.59
N GLU A 44 -7.68 3.71 6.95
CA GLU A 44 -9.07 4.21 6.97
C GLU A 44 -10.01 3.26 6.21
N ARG A 45 -9.61 2.78 5.03
CA ARG A 45 -10.44 1.88 4.21
C ARG A 45 -10.56 0.48 4.83
N THR A 46 -9.51 0.02 5.49
CA THR A 46 -9.44 -1.32 6.10
C THR A 46 -9.72 -1.29 7.61
N ALA A 47 -10.09 -0.14 8.18
CA ALA A 47 -10.45 -0.01 9.59
C ALA A 47 -11.59 -0.97 10.00
N LYS A 48 -12.49 -1.28 9.06
CA LYS A 48 -13.62 -2.20 9.27
C LYS A 48 -13.21 -3.66 9.29
N ASP A 49 -12.09 -4.00 8.66
CA ASP A 49 -11.55 -5.35 8.54
C ASP A 49 -10.36 -5.57 9.49
N ALA A 50 -10.21 -4.70 10.50
CA ALA A 50 -9.09 -4.70 11.43
C ALA A 50 -8.92 -6.09 12.07
N GLY A 51 -7.79 -6.73 11.77
CA GLY A 51 -7.49 -8.12 12.18
C GLY A 51 -7.27 -9.09 11.01
N LEU A 52 -7.61 -8.71 9.78
CA LEU A 52 -7.36 -9.50 8.58
C LEU A 52 -6.14 -8.98 7.80
N VAL A 53 -5.42 -9.88 7.13
CA VAL A 53 -4.34 -9.50 6.21
C VAL A 53 -4.94 -9.26 4.83
N ILE A 54 -4.85 -8.02 4.35
CA ILE A 54 -5.37 -7.61 3.05
C ILE A 54 -4.20 -7.51 2.07
N PRO A 55 -4.22 -8.29 0.97
CA PRO A 55 -3.28 -8.12 -0.11
C PRO A 55 -3.62 -6.85 -0.89
N VAL A 56 -2.63 -5.99 -1.07
CA VAL A 56 -2.74 -4.75 -1.83
C VAL A 56 -1.91 -4.87 -3.10
N VAL A 57 -2.51 -4.50 -4.22
CA VAL A 57 -1.82 -4.37 -5.50
C VAL A 57 -1.85 -2.92 -5.92
N ILE A 58 -0.66 -2.34 -6.08
CA ILE A 58 -0.48 -0.95 -6.46
C ILE A 58 0.11 -0.94 -7.85
N THR A 59 -0.62 -0.33 -8.76
CA THR A 59 -0.17 -0.07 -10.13
C THR A 59 0.52 1.27 -10.17
N VAL A 60 1.80 1.27 -10.51
CA VAL A 60 2.60 2.49 -10.70
C VAL A 60 2.79 2.79 -12.18
#